data_AF-A0A183C6C3-F1
#
_entry.id   AF-A0A183C6C3-F1
#
_cell.length_a   1.000
_cell.length_b   1.000
_cell.length_c   1.000
_cell.angle_alpha   90.00
_cell.angle_beta   90.00
_cell.angle_gamma   90.00
#
_symmetry.space_group_name_H-M   'P 1'
#
loop_
_entity.id
_entity.type
_entity.pdbx_description
1 polymer ?
#
loop_
_entity_poly.entity_id
_entity_poly.type
_entity_poly.pdbx_seq_one_letter_code
_entity_poly.pdbx_strand_id
1 'polypeptide(L)'
;MGGGLKGSFVNASGPASSYISRGVYSGIEPFDLTNNLTGERLTMRGLDQGLWLLMRCPIAREEDKWAEWEEEAIQWPWNKGNRIFVRFQDSDIGDGMDEAKAGPSEPKKPKK
;
A
#
# COMPACT_ATOMS: atom_id res chain seq x y z
N MET A 1 -18.01 -0.44 -3.62
CA MET A 1 -16.87 0.48 -3.40
C MET A 1 -15.61 -0.36 -3.39
N GLY A 2 -14.99 -0.58 -4.55
CA GLY A 2 -13.71 -1.29 -4.65
C GLY A 2 -12.65 -0.29 -5.05
N GLY A 3 -12.11 0.47 -4.09
CA GLY A 3 -10.84 1.15 -4.33
C GLY A 3 -9.77 0.06 -4.42
N GLY A 4 -8.79 0.21 -5.32
CA GLY A 4 -7.66 -0.72 -5.47
C GLY A 4 -6.89 -0.95 -4.15
N LEU A 5 -5.70 -1.54 -4.22
CA LEU A 5 -4.88 -1.90 -3.07
C LEU A 5 -4.85 -0.82 -1.98
N LYS A 6 -4.68 0.46 -2.36
CA LYS A 6 -4.70 1.59 -1.42
C LYS A 6 -6.02 1.69 -0.65
N GLY A 7 -7.16 1.71 -1.37
CA GLY A 7 -8.49 1.86 -0.77
C GLY A 7 -8.95 0.62 0.00
N SER A 8 -8.60 -0.57 -0.48
CA SER A 8 -8.88 -1.83 0.21
C SER A 8 -8.08 -1.96 1.52
N PHE A 9 -6.83 -1.50 1.54
CA PHE A 9 -6.01 -1.49 2.74
C PHE A 9 -6.54 -0.53 3.81
N VAL A 10 -6.87 0.71 3.44
CA VAL A 10 -7.37 1.74 4.38
C VAL A 10 -8.71 1.36 5.01
N ASN A 11 -9.59 0.68 4.26
CA ASN A 11 -10.91 0.27 4.75
C ASN A 11 -10.94 -1.13 5.40
N ALA A 12 -9.80 -1.82 5.47
CA ALA A 12 -9.74 -3.13 6.11
C ALA A 12 -10.06 -3.01 7.62
N SER A 13 -10.91 -3.90 8.12
CA SER A 13 -11.35 -3.93 9.52
C SER A 13 -10.76 -5.09 10.34
N GLY A 14 -10.02 -5.99 9.69
CA GLY A 14 -9.38 -7.14 10.31
C GLY A 14 -7.87 -7.10 10.09
N PRO A 15 -7.06 -7.50 11.09
CA PRO A 15 -5.62 -7.63 10.91
C PRO A 15 -5.32 -8.74 9.90
N ALA A 16 -4.21 -8.61 9.15
CA ALA A 16 -3.71 -9.69 8.33
C ALA A 16 -2.26 -10.02 8.68
N SER A 17 -1.73 -11.07 8.05
CA SER A 17 -0.32 -11.43 8.16
C SER A 17 0.58 -10.32 7.62
N SER A 18 1.72 -10.12 8.28
CA SER A 18 2.81 -9.25 7.81
C SER A 18 3.53 -9.89 6.63
N TYR A 19 3.95 -9.08 5.65
CA TYR A 19 4.72 -9.57 4.50
C TYR A 19 5.62 -8.50 3.89
N ILE A 20 6.71 -8.96 3.27
CA ILE A 20 7.60 -8.19 2.41
C ILE A 20 7.58 -8.89 1.05
N SER A 21 7.33 -8.12 0.00
CA SER A 21 7.30 -8.63 -1.37
C SER A 21 8.13 -7.75 -2.28
N ARG A 22 8.97 -8.38 -3.09
CA ARG A 22 9.80 -7.70 -4.08
C ARG A 22 9.34 -8.08 -5.47
N GLY A 23 9.14 -7.10 -6.33
CA GLY A 23 8.60 -7.30 -7.68
C GLY A 23 9.11 -6.28 -8.69
N VAL A 24 8.68 -6.42 -9.94
CA VAL A 24 8.91 -5.42 -11.01
C VAL A 24 7.59 -4.72 -11.24
N TYR A 25 7.59 -3.40 -11.19
CA TYR A 25 6.41 -2.59 -11.39
C TYR A 25 6.74 -1.37 -12.25
N SER A 26 5.80 -0.94 -13.08
CA SER A 26 5.93 0.21 -13.98
C SER A 26 4.73 1.13 -13.84
N GLY A 27 4.95 2.44 -13.88
CA GLY A 27 3.85 3.42 -13.85
C GLY A 27 3.21 3.59 -12.48
N ILE A 28 3.84 3.11 -11.41
CA ILE A 28 3.31 3.24 -10.05
C ILE A 28 4.17 4.20 -9.26
N GLU A 29 3.53 5.09 -8.50
CA GLU A 29 4.23 6.00 -7.59
C GLU A 29 4.47 5.36 -6.22
N PRO A 30 5.60 5.67 -5.55
CA PRO A 30 5.81 5.27 -4.17
C PRO A 30 4.71 5.80 -3.26
N PHE A 31 4.31 5.02 -2.26
CA PHE A 31 3.33 5.46 -1.29
C PHE A 31 3.58 4.87 0.09
N ASP A 32 3.00 5.54 1.08
CA ASP A 32 3.02 5.15 2.48
C ASP A 32 1.63 5.37 3.07
N LEU A 33 0.97 4.27 3.44
CA LEU A 33 -0.38 4.28 3.96
C LEU A 33 -0.41 3.69 5.36
N THR A 34 -1.18 4.33 6.23
CA THR A 34 -1.43 3.87 7.59
C THR A 34 -2.90 3.52 7.74
N ASN A 35 -3.19 2.32 8.23
CA ASN A 35 -4.52 1.95 8.68
C ASN A 35 -4.56 2.00 10.21
N ASN A 36 -5.17 3.06 10.75
CA ASN A 36 -5.30 3.27 12.19
C ASN A 36 -6.29 2.30 12.86
N LEU A 37 -7.20 1.68 12.10
CA LEU A 37 -8.16 0.70 12.61
C LEU A 37 -7.46 -0.63 12.93
N THR A 38 -6.59 -1.09 12.03
CA THR A 38 -5.84 -2.34 12.22
C THR A 38 -4.48 -2.15 12.89
N GLY A 39 -4.00 -0.91 12.99
CA GLY A 39 -2.68 -0.61 13.53
C GLY A 39 -1.55 -1.06 12.60
N GLU A 40 -1.77 -0.99 11.28
CA GLU A 40 -0.84 -1.46 10.25
C GLU A 40 -0.39 -0.34 9.32
N ARG A 41 0.73 -0.56 8.64
CA ARG A 41 1.31 0.29 7.62
C ARG A 41 1.55 -0.51 6.34
N LEU A 42 1.25 0.08 5.19
CA LEU A 42 1.52 -0.45 3.86
C LEU A 42 2.39 0.55 3.11
N THR A 43 3.60 0.14 2.75
CA THR A 43 4.54 0.98 2.00
C THR A 43 4.88 0.33 0.68
N MET A 44 5.04 1.15 -0.35
CA MET A 44 5.61 0.73 -1.61
C MET A 44 6.68 1.72 -2.03
N ARG A 45 7.89 1.23 -2.28
CA ARG A 45 9.03 2.06 -2.70
C ARG A 45 9.79 1.40 -3.84
N GLY A 46 10.31 2.24 -4.74
CA GLY A 46 11.23 1.82 -5.78
C GLY A 46 12.57 1.42 -5.19
N LEU A 47 13.20 0.44 -5.82
CA LEU A 47 14.59 0.03 -5.65
C LEU A 47 15.32 0.28 -6.99
N ASP A 48 16.55 -0.24 -7.10
CA ASP A 48 17.30 -0.20 -8.36
C ASP A 48 16.68 -1.09 -9.44
N GLN A 49 17.01 -0.78 -10.71
CA GLN A 49 16.68 -1.61 -11.89
C GLN A 49 15.17 -1.84 -12.12
N GLY A 50 14.31 -0.92 -11.66
CA GLY A 50 12.85 -1.06 -11.79
C GLY A 50 12.25 -2.13 -10.86
N LEU A 51 13.02 -2.58 -9.87
CA LEU A 51 12.52 -3.38 -8.78
C LEU A 51 11.77 -2.50 -7.79
N TRP A 52 10.80 -3.06 -7.10
CA TRP A 52 10.07 -2.41 -6.02
C TRP A 52 9.89 -3.34 -4.85
N LEU A 53 9.71 -2.73 -3.69
CA LEU A 53 9.41 -3.41 -2.44
C LEU A 53 8.03 -2.95 -1.96
N LEU A 54 7.11 -3.90 -1.77
CA LEU A 54 5.81 -3.70 -1.15
C LEU A 54 5.82 -4.39 0.21
N MET A 55 5.56 -3.64 1.27
CA MET A 55 5.66 -4.09 2.66
C MET A 55 4.40 -3.77 3.43
N ARG A 56 3.84 -4.78 4.10
CA ARG A 56 2.77 -4.63 5.08
C ARG A 56 3.27 -5.08 6.45
N CYS A 57 3.15 -4.21 7.45
CA CYS A 57 3.62 -4.48 8.80
C CYS A 57 2.73 -3.82 9.87
N PRO A 58 2.80 -4.25 11.14
CA PRO A 58 2.28 -3.48 12.26
C PRO A 58 3.00 -2.12 12.35
N ILE A 59 2.30 -1.11 12.88
CA ILE A 59 2.89 0.20 13.16
C ILE A 59 3.91 0.09 14.30
N ALA A 60 3.55 -0.64 15.36
CA ALA A 60 4.47 -0.98 16.44
C ALA A 60 5.25 -2.24 16.06
N ARG A 61 6.45 -2.07 15.49
CA ARG A 61 7.32 -3.16 15.04
C ARG A 61 8.75 -3.01 15.56
N GLU A 62 9.45 -4.13 15.69
CA GLU A 62 10.87 -4.15 16.06
C GLU A 62 11.73 -3.81 14.84
N GLU A 63 12.17 -2.56 14.73
CA GLU A 63 12.81 -2.03 13.51
C GLU A 63 14.06 -2.83 13.09
N ASP A 64 14.86 -3.32 14.04
CA ASP A 64 16.07 -4.09 13.74
C ASP A 64 15.75 -5.39 13.00
N LYS A 65 14.78 -6.17 13.48
CA LYS A 65 14.34 -7.41 12.79
C LYS A 65 13.75 -7.12 11.42
N TRP A 66 13.04 -6.01 11.30
CA TRP A 66 12.47 -5.61 10.01
C TRP A 66 13.53 -5.18 9.01
N ALA A 67 14.59 -4.50 9.47
CA ALA A 67 15.72 -4.16 8.61
C ALA A 67 16.41 -5.42 8.08
N GLU A 68 16.61 -6.44 8.92
CA GLU A 68 17.15 -7.75 8.50
C GLU A 68 16.26 -8.42 7.43
N TRP A 69 14.95 -8.51 7.66
CA TRP A 69 14.03 -9.11 6.69
C TRP A 69 13.89 -8.31 5.40
N GLU A 70 13.99 -6.97 5.47
CA GLU A 70 14.01 -6.10 4.29
C GLU A 70 15.29 -6.36 3.46
N GLU A 71 16.44 -6.50 4.11
CA GLU A 71 17.71 -6.81 3.45
C GLU A 71 17.66 -8.19 2.76
N GLU A 72 17.23 -9.23 3.47
CA GLU A 72 17.00 -10.57 2.90
C GLU A 72 15.99 -10.50 1.74
N ALA A 73 14.91 -9.75 1.95
CA ALA A 73 13.92 -9.24 1.00
C ALA A 73 14.52 -8.81 -0.35
N ILE A 74 15.55 -7.98 -0.28
CA ILE A 74 16.19 -7.30 -1.42
C ILE A 74 17.29 -8.17 -2.04
N GLN A 75 18.04 -8.92 -1.24
CA GLN A 75 19.14 -9.77 -1.70
C GLN A 75 18.68 -11.14 -2.22
N TRP A 76 17.44 -11.56 -1.94
CA TRP A 76 16.96 -12.88 -2.36
C TRP A 76 17.14 -13.11 -3.88
N PRO A 77 17.83 -14.17 -4.31
CA PRO A 77 18.16 -14.36 -5.71
C PRO A 77 16.93 -14.69 -6.57
N TRP A 78 16.76 -13.95 -7.67
CA TRP A 78 15.61 -14.04 -8.59
C TRP A 78 15.51 -15.36 -9.36
N ASN A 79 16.58 -16.15 -9.41
CA ASN A 79 16.71 -17.37 -10.20
C ASN A 79 16.41 -18.66 -9.42
N LYS A 80 16.14 -18.57 -8.10
CA LYS A 80 15.65 -19.71 -7.33
C LYS A 80 14.17 -19.87 -7.65
N GLY A 81 13.78 -20.96 -8.34
CA GLY A 81 12.46 -21.22 -8.92
C GLY A 81 11.22 -21.18 -8.00
N ASN A 82 11.32 -20.59 -6.80
CA ASN A 82 10.25 -20.36 -5.85
C ASN A 82 9.77 -18.90 -5.95
N ARG A 83 9.12 -18.54 -7.06
CA ARG A 83 8.58 -17.19 -7.28
C ARG A 83 7.08 -17.24 -7.53
N ILE A 84 6.34 -16.37 -6.86
CA ILE A 84 4.94 -16.08 -7.17
C ILE A 84 4.93 -14.83 -8.05
N PHE A 85 4.32 -14.94 -9.24
CA PHE A 85 4.14 -13.79 -10.13
C PHE A 85 2.73 -13.24 -9.94
N VAL A 86 2.62 -12.01 -9.44
CA VAL A 86 1.34 -11.29 -9.30
C VAL A 86 1.38 -10.10 -10.24
N ARG A 87 0.45 -10.06 -11.20
CA ARG A 87 0.30 -8.93 -12.12
C ARG A 87 -0.73 -7.96 -11.55
N PHE A 88 -0.37 -6.69 -11.45
CA PHE A 88 -1.28 -5.59 -11.10
C PHE A 88 -1.47 -4.70 -12.33
N GLN A 89 -2.69 -4.21 -12.54
CA GLN A 89 -3.01 -3.07 -13.39
C GLN A 89 -3.03 -1.79 -12.53
N ASP A 90 -2.92 -0.62 -13.15
CA ASP A 90 -3.02 0.68 -12.46
C ASP A 90 -4.30 0.78 -11.62
N SER A 91 -5.42 0.27 -12.14
CA SER A 91 -6.70 0.18 -11.42
C SER A 91 -6.65 -0.68 -10.15
N ASP A 92 -5.76 -1.68 -10.13
CA ASP A 92 -5.63 -2.62 -9.01
C ASP A 92 -4.84 -2.00 -7.85
N ILE A 93 -4.00 -0.99 -8.10
CA ILE A 93 -3.32 -0.22 -7.04
C ILE A 93 -4.22 0.91 -6.56
N GLY A 94 -4.79 1.63 -7.53
CA GLY A 94 -5.83 2.63 -7.35
C GLY A 94 -5.34 4.07 -7.26
N ASP A 95 -6.08 4.94 -7.94
CA ASP A 95 -6.28 6.37 -7.70
C ASP A 95 -7.78 6.75 -7.76
N GLY A 96 -8.69 5.77 -7.85
CA GLY A 96 -10.13 5.95 -8.08
C GLY A 96 -10.94 6.38 -6.86
N MET A 97 -10.37 7.21 -5.97
CA MET A 97 -11.16 8.04 -5.08
C MET A 97 -11.16 9.43 -5.68
N ASP A 98 -12.13 9.70 -6.58
CA ASP A 98 -12.64 11.06 -6.69
C ASP A 98 -12.98 11.49 -5.26
N GLU A 99 -12.30 12.51 -4.75
CA GLU A 99 -12.72 13.18 -3.53
C GLU A 99 -14.15 13.69 -3.78
N ALA A 100 -15.15 12.89 -3.42
CA ALA A 100 -16.45 13.42 -3.11
C ALA A 100 -16.26 14.28 -1.86
N LYS A 101 -15.88 15.54 -2.06
CA LYS A 101 -16.06 16.63 -1.10
C LYS A 101 -17.56 16.77 -0.86
N ALA A 102 -18.16 15.82 -0.15
CA ALA A 102 -19.50 15.95 0.40
C ALA A 102 -19.40 16.82 1.66
N GLY A 103 -19.12 18.11 1.45
CA GLY A 103 -19.47 19.13 2.43
C GLY A 103 -20.89 19.62 2.10
N PRO A 104 -21.88 19.47 2.99
CA PRO A 104 -23.17 20.12 2.79
C PRO A 104 -22.92 21.64 2.87
N SER A 105 -22.99 22.33 1.73
CA SER A 105 -23.04 23.79 1.73
C SER A 105 -24.41 24.21 2.26
N GLU A 106 -24.41 24.90 3.41
CA GLU A 106 -25.62 25.38 4.06
C GLU A 106 -26.47 26.26 3.11
N PRO A 107 -27.81 26.18 3.18
CA PRO A 107 -28.67 27.01 2.35
C PRO A 107 -28.58 28.49 2.77
N LYS A 108 -28.30 29.37 1.81
CA LYS A 108 -28.37 30.83 2.00
C LYS A 108 -29.79 31.23 2.45
N LYS A 109 -29.91 31.78 3.66
CA LYS A 109 -31.14 32.44 4.11
C LYS A 109 -31.47 33.64 3.20
N PRO A 110 -32.75 33.88 2.86
CA PRO A 110 -33.13 35.03 2.06
C PRO A 110 -32.94 36.32 2.87
N LYS A 111 -32.33 37.34 2.25
CA LYS A 111 -32.30 38.70 2.81
C LYS A 111 -33.72 39.27 2.72
N LYS A 112 -34.20 39.78 3.86
CA LYS A 112 -35.43 40.55 3.98
C LYS A 112 -35.21 41.99 3.52
#